data_AF-A0A1M6M5Y6-F1
#
_entry.id   AF-A0A1M6M5Y6-F1
#
_cell.length_a   1.000
_cell.length_b   1.000
_cell.length_c   1.000
_cell.angle_alpha   90.00
_cell.angle_beta   90.00
_cell.angle_gamma   90.00
#
_symmetry.space_group_name_H-M   'P 1'
#
loop_
_entity.id
_entity.type
_entity.pdbx_description
1 polymer ?
#
loop_
_entity_poly.entity_id
_entity_poly.type
_entity_poly.pdbx_seq_one_letter_code
_entity_poly.pdbx_strand_id
1 'polypeptide(L)'
;NFGLPAVVAINKFPFDTEAELALVEEKCKELGVNVALSDVWANGGEGGEALAKEVIRLVEEDKSEFKFTYTDEMSIKEKIEAIATKIYGADGVDYTSKVDKEIANLESLGFGNLPICMAKTQYSLTDDPKKLGRPTGFKITASNVTVSAGAGFIVVSTGDIMKMPGLPKVPSAEKINVDENGVISGLF
;
A
#
# COMPACT_ATOMS: atom_id res chain seq x y z
N ASN A 1 -12.19 -8.13 4.18
CA ASN A 1 -11.43 -8.32 2.92
C ASN A 1 -10.59 -9.59 2.97
N PHE A 2 -9.43 -9.60 3.64
CA PHE A 2 -8.52 -10.76 3.60
C PHE A 2 -8.70 -11.77 4.74
N GLY A 3 -9.44 -11.44 5.81
CA GLY A 3 -9.71 -12.36 6.91
C GLY A 3 -8.53 -12.61 7.85
N LEU A 4 -7.55 -11.69 7.86
CA LEU A 4 -6.39 -11.74 8.76
C LEU A 4 -6.62 -10.86 9.99
N PRO A 5 -6.21 -11.32 11.19
CA PRO A 5 -6.17 -10.47 12.39
C PRO A 5 -5.17 -9.33 12.21
N ALA A 6 -5.38 -8.22 12.90
CA ALA A 6 -4.54 -7.03 12.80
C ALA A 6 -4.36 -6.35 14.16
N VAL A 7 -3.19 -5.73 14.32
CA VAL A 7 -2.85 -4.79 15.40
C VAL A 7 -2.36 -3.51 14.75
N VAL A 8 -2.71 -2.37 15.35
CA VAL A 8 -2.19 -1.06 14.93
C VAL A 8 -0.97 -0.71 15.78
N ALA A 9 0.15 -0.44 15.12
CA ALA A 9 1.32 0.12 15.76
C ALA A 9 1.31 1.65 15.60
N ILE A 10 1.29 2.39 16.71
CA ILE A 10 1.47 3.85 16.68
C ILE A 10 2.93 4.13 16.99
N ASN A 11 3.66 4.73 16.04
CA ASN A 11 5.01 5.21 16.30
C ASN A 11 4.92 6.49 17.12
N LYS A 12 5.43 6.46 18.35
CA LYS A 12 5.40 7.61 19.26
C LYS A 12 6.24 8.76 18.72
N PHE A 13 5.69 9.97 18.77
CA PHE A 13 6.42 11.19 18.47
C PHE A 13 6.49 12.11 19.71
N PRO A 14 7.56 12.91 19.89
CA PRO A 14 7.73 13.73 21.10
C PRO A 14 6.62 14.76 21.37
N PHE A 15 5.85 15.13 20.35
CA PHE A 15 4.79 16.13 20.44
C PHE A 15 3.39 15.54 20.57
N ASP A 16 3.26 14.21 20.53
CA ASP A 16 1.97 13.55 20.70
C ASP A 16 1.47 13.74 22.13
N THR A 17 0.21 14.14 22.28
CA THR A 17 -0.40 14.24 23.61
C THR A 17 -1.05 12.92 24.00
N GLU A 18 -1.10 12.64 25.32
CA GLU A 18 -1.81 11.47 25.86
C GLU A 18 -3.29 11.43 25.42
N ALA A 19 -3.92 12.60 25.27
CA ALA A 19 -5.31 12.71 24.81
C ALA A 19 -5.49 12.27 23.35
N GLU A 20 -4.54 12.60 22.47
CA GLU A 20 -4.56 12.16 21.06
C GLU A 20 -4.30 10.66 20.94
N LEU A 21 -3.32 10.13 21.69
CA LEU A 21 -3.02 8.70 21.69
C LEU A 21 -4.23 7.89 22.20
N ALA A 22 -4.86 8.33 23.29
CA ALA A 22 -6.04 7.69 23.84
C ALA A 22 -7.22 7.71 22.86
N LEU A 23 -7.42 8.82 22.13
CA LEU A 23 -8.46 8.92 21.11
C LEU A 23 -8.27 7.89 19.98
N VAL A 24 -7.03 7.72 19.50
CA VAL A 24 -6.75 6.72 18.44
C VAL A 24 -6.98 5.30 18.97
N GLU A 25 -6.52 5.00 20.19
CA GLU A 25 -6.75 3.71 20.83
C GLU A 25 -8.24 3.39 20.97
N GLU A 26 -9.04 4.35 21.46
CA GLU A 26 -10.50 4.19 21.59
C GLU A 26 -11.15 3.90 20.24
N LYS A 27 -10.77 4.64 19.19
CA LYS A 27 -11.33 4.45 17.84
C LYS A 27 -10.94 3.13 17.20
N CYS A 28 -9.72 2.63 17.44
CA CYS A 28 -9.32 1.29 17.00
C CYS A 28 -10.08 0.20 17.76
N LYS A 29 -10.29 0.38 19.07
CA LYS A 29 -11.03 -0.56 19.91
C LYS A 29 -12.50 -0.67 19.52
N GLU A 30 -13.14 0.44 19.12
CA GLU A 30 -14.49 0.43 18.52
C GLU A 30 -14.60 -0.48 17.29
N LEU A 31 -13.50 -0.68 16.56
CA LEU A 31 -13.39 -1.58 15.40
C LEU A 31 -12.93 -3.00 15.77
N GLY A 32 -12.73 -3.29 17.06
CA GLY A 32 -12.22 -4.58 17.55
C GLY A 32 -10.72 -4.79 17.28
N VAL A 33 -9.96 -3.71 17.10
CA VAL A 33 -8.52 -3.77 16.80
C VAL A 33 -7.73 -3.18 17.96
N ASN A 34 -6.76 -3.95 18.46
CA ASN A 34 -5.85 -3.47 19.50
C ASN A 34 -4.78 -2.53 18.94
N VAL A 35 -4.30 -1.65 19.80
CA VAL A 35 -3.24 -0.69 19.50
C VAL A 35 -2.04 -0.96 20.40
N ALA A 36 -0.84 -0.92 19.83
CA ALA A 36 0.40 -0.92 20.58
C ALA A 36 1.20 0.34 20.25
N LEU A 37 1.52 1.12 21.28
CA LEU A 37 2.46 2.23 21.15
C LEU A 37 3.87 1.66 20.94
N SER A 38 4.58 2.18 19.96
CA SER A 38 5.94 1.77 19.59
C SER A 38 6.89 2.94 19.74
N ASP A 39 7.95 2.75 20.53
CA ASP A 39 9.03 3.71 20.72
C ASP A 39 10.39 3.11 20.33
N VAL A 40 10.37 2.25 19.29
CA VAL A 40 11.55 1.52 18.81
C VAL A 40 12.64 2.44 18.26
N TRP A 41 12.27 3.63 17.81
CA TRP A 41 13.22 4.61 17.30
C TRP A 41 14.10 5.18 18.43
N ALA A 42 13.52 5.48 19.60
CA ALA A 42 14.27 5.99 20.74
C ALA A 42 14.91 4.87 21.59
N ASN A 43 14.20 3.76 21.78
CA ASN A 43 14.56 2.72 22.76
C ASN A 43 14.92 1.36 22.14
N GLY A 44 15.08 1.28 20.81
CA GLY A 44 15.42 0.03 20.13
C GLY A 44 14.37 -1.07 20.38
N GLY A 45 14.83 -2.32 20.56
CA GLY A 45 13.94 -3.47 20.73
C GLY A 45 13.00 -3.38 21.94
N GLU A 46 13.45 -2.76 23.04
CA GLU A 46 12.64 -2.59 24.25
C GLU A 46 11.39 -1.73 23.98
N GLY A 47 11.53 -0.70 23.14
CA GLY A 47 10.41 0.14 22.69
C GLY A 47 9.38 -0.56 21.82
N GLY A 48 9.61 -1.82 21.43
CA GLY A 48 8.71 -2.63 20.61
C GLY A 48 8.07 -3.81 21.36
N GLU A 49 8.36 -4.01 22.63
CA GLU A 49 7.93 -5.20 23.37
C GLU A 49 6.40 -5.35 23.44
N ALA A 50 5.68 -4.23 23.62
CA ALA A 50 4.22 -4.22 23.64
C ALA A 50 3.62 -4.68 22.30
N LEU A 51 4.15 -4.17 21.18
CA LEU A 51 3.73 -4.59 19.84
C LEU A 51 4.06 -6.07 19.60
N ALA A 52 5.25 -6.52 20.00
CA ALA A 52 5.65 -7.92 19.85
C ALA A 52 4.71 -8.88 20.60
N LYS A 53 4.35 -8.55 21.86
CA LYS A 53 3.39 -9.33 22.66
C LYS A 53 2.03 -9.39 21.98
N GLU A 54 1.54 -8.28 21.45
CA GLU A 54 0.25 -8.27 20.76
C GLU A 54 0.28 -9.08 19.46
N VAL A 55 1.36 -9.01 18.68
CA VAL A 55 1.53 -9.87 17.49
C VAL A 55 1.53 -11.36 17.86
N ILE A 56 2.24 -11.76 18.92
CA ILE A 56 2.23 -13.14 19.42
C ILE A 56 0.80 -13.55 19.80
N ARG A 57 0.09 -12.69 20.54
CA ARG A 57 -1.31 -12.93 20.93
C ARG A 57 -2.21 -13.17 19.71
N LEU A 58 -2.10 -12.33 18.66
CA LEU A 58 -2.88 -12.51 17.42
C LEU A 58 -2.55 -13.84 16.72
N VAL A 59 -1.29 -14.28 16.76
CA VAL A 59 -0.88 -15.55 16.13
C VAL A 59 -1.37 -16.76 16.92
N GLU A 60 -1.39 -16.68 18.25
CA GLU A 60 -1.75 -17.80 19.12
C GLU A 60 -3.26 -17.94 19.35
N GLU A 61 -3.99 -16.83 19.48
CA GLU A 61 -5.38 -16.80 19.94
C GLU A 61 -6.40 -16.62 18.82
N ASP A 62 -6.07 -15.84 17.79
CA ASP A 62 -7.04 -15.47 16.76
C ASP A 62 -7.03 -16.45 15.59
N LYS A 63 -8.23 -16.92 15.22
CA LYS A 63 -8.40 -17.73 14.02
C LYS A 63 -8.49 -16.84 12.79
N SER A 64 -7.61 -17.05 11.83
CA SER A 64 -7.68 -16.39 10.51
C SER A 64 -8.18 -17.33 9.43
N GLU A 65 -9.11 -16.87 8.59
CA GLU A 65 -9.46 -17.54 7.33
C GLU A 65 -9.03 -16.65 6.17
N PHE A 66 -7.80 -16.87 5.71
CA PHE A 66 -7.23 -16.06 4.65
C PHE A 66 -7.94 -16.31 3.32
N LYS A 67 -8.30 -15.22 2.64
CA LYS A 67 -8.85 -15.26 1.28
C LYS A 67 -8.37 -14.10 0.45
N PHE A 68 -8.25 -14.31 -0.85
CA PHE A 68 -7.98 -13.26 -1.82
C PHE A 68 -9.22 -12.42 -2.12
N THR A 69 -8.99 -11.19 -2.61
CA THR A 69 -10.05 -10.24 -2.97
C THR A 69 -10.89 -10.70 -4.18
N TYR A 70 -10.30 -11.51 -5.04
CA TYR A 70 -10.84 -12.08 -6.27
C TYR A 70 -10.22 -13.46 -6.52
N THR A 71 -10.76 -14.22 -7.48
CA THR A 71 -10.20 -15.50 -7.92
C THR A 71 -9.54 -15.38 -9.30
N ASP A 72 -8.70 -16.34 -9.67
CA ASP A 72 -7.90 -16.28 -10.90
C ASP A 72 -8.76 -16.45 -12.16
N GLU A 73 -9.94 -17.06 -12.05
CA GLU A 73 -10.87 -17.29 -13.17
C GLU A 73 -11.68 -16.04 -13.55
N MET A 74 -11.67 -15.00 -12.71
CA MET A 74 -12.32 -13.72 -13.03
C MET A 74 -11.62 -13.04 -14.20
N SER A 75 -12.39 -12.35 -15.04
CA SER A 75 -11.83 -11.53 -16.12
C SER A 75 -10.92 -10.44 -15.58
N ILE A 76 -10.03 -9.90 -16.43
CA ILE A 76 -9.11 -8.83 -16.02
C ILE A 76 -9.90 -7.64 -15.43
N LYS A 77 -11.01 -7.24 -16.07
CA LYS A 77 -11.86 -6.13 -15.61
C LYS A 77 -12.49 -6.40 -14.26
N GLU A 78 -13.01 -7.61 -14.03
CA GLU A 78 -13.61 -7.99 -12.76
C GLU A 78 -12.58 -8.01 -11.62
N LYS A 79 -11.34 -8.44 -11.90
CA LYS A 79 -10.25 -8.38 -10.92
C LYS A 79 -9.89 -6.94 -10.54
N ILE A 80 -9.79 -6.04 -11.53
CA ILE A 80 -9.53 -4.61 -11.30
C ILE A 80 -10.67 -3.99 -10.49
N GLU A 81 -11.93 -4.26 -10.86
CA GLU A 81 -13.12 -3.79 -10.17
C GLU A 81 -13.18 -4.28 -8.71
N ALA A 82 -12.82 -5.55 -8.47
CA ALA A 82 -12.78 -6.12 -7.13
C ALA A 82 -11.75 -5.40 -6.24
N ILE A 83 -10.59 -5.01 -6.77
CA ILE A 83 -9.60 -4.21 -6.02
C ILE A 83 -10.17 -2.81 -5.76
N ALA A 84 -10.69 -2.14 -6.79
CA ALA A 84 -11.18 -0.77 -6.67
C ALA A 84 -12.32 -0.64 -5.65
N THR A 85 -13.30 -1.52 -5.72
CA THR A 85 -14.49 -1.48 -4.85
C THR A 85 -14.20 -1.97 -3.45
N LYS A 86 -13.55 -3.15 -3.29
CA LYS A 86 -13.37 -3.79 -1.99
C LYS A 86 -12.22 -3.19 -1.18
N ILE A 87 -11.13 -2.77 -1.84
CA ILE A 87 -9.94 -2.23 -1.16
C ILE A 87 -9.99 -0.71 -1.12
N TYR A 88 -10.19 -0.05 -2.27
CA TYR A 88 -10.14 1.40 -2.33
C TYR A 88 -11.43 2.06 -1.90
N GLY A 89 -12.58 1.38 -1.99
CA GLY A 89 -13.89 1.97 -1.72
C GLY A 89 -14.39 2.86 -2.86
N ALA A 90 -13.94 2.59 -4.08
CA ALA A 90 -14.45 3.23 -5.28
C ALA A 90 -15.83 2.67 -5.66
N ASP A 91 -16.61 3.46 -6.39
CA ASP A 91 -17.89 3.04 -6.99
C ASP A 91 -17.69 2.21 -8.27
N GLY A 92 -16.45 2.16 -8.77
CA GLY A 92 -16.01 1.30 -9.86
C GLY A 92 -14.83 1.85 -10.64
N VAL A 93 -14.65 1.34 -11.87
CA VAL A 93 -13.49 1.65 -12.72
C VAL A 93 -13.94 2.15 -14.09
N ASP A 94 -13.32 3.23 -14.55
CA ASP A 94 -13.43 3.73 -15.92
C ASP A 94 -12.21 3.31 -16.73
N TYR A 95 -12.44 2.92 -17.98
CA TYR A 95 -11.40 2.41 -18.88
C TYR A 95 -11.26 3.31 -20.09
N THR A 96 -10.02 3.65 -20.43
CA THR A 96 -9.76 4.30 -21.73
C THR A 96 -9.90 3.28 -22.87
N SER A 97 -10.24 3.73 -24.07
CA SER A 97 -10.37 2.85 -25.23
C SER A 97 -9.09 2.08 -25.58
N LYS A 98 -7.92 2.64 -25.23
CA LYS A 98 -6.62 1.97 -25.34
C LYS A 98 -6.56 0.77 -24.39
N VAL A 99 -6.93 0.96 -23.13
CA VAL A 99 -6.91 -0.10 -22.11
C VAL A 99 -7.91 -1.19 -22.45
N ASP A 100 -9.11 -0.85 -22.92
CA ASP A 100 -10.10 -1.86 -23.33
C ASP A 100 -9.57 -2.80 -24.41
N LYS A 101 -8.90 -2.25 -25.43
CA LYS A 101 -8.30 -3.04 -26.51
C LYS A 101 -7.16 -3.92 -26.02
N GLU A 102 -6.32 -3.39 -25.14
CA GLU A 102 -5.17 -4.12 -24.62
C GLU A 102 -5.60 -5.23 -23.65
N ILE A 103 -6.64 -5.02 -22.83
CA ILE A 103 -7.23 -6.08 -22.00
C ILE A 103 -7.69 -7.24 -22.88
N ALA A 104 -8.46 -6.95 -23.94
CA ALA A 104 -8.93 -7.99 -24.86
C ALA A 104 -7.76 -8.75 -25.54
N ASN A 105 -6.70 -8.03 -25.91
CA ASN A 105 -5.48 -8.62 -26.43
C ASN A 105 -4.83 -9.57 -25.41
N LEU A 106 -4.62 -9.13 -24.17
CA LEU A 106 -4.03 -9.93 -23.10
C LEU A 106 -4.83 -11.20 -22.80
N GLU A 107 -6.17 -11.11 -22.78
CA GLU A 107 -7.04 -12.28 -22.62
C GLU A 107 -6.89 -13.25 -23.80
N SER A 108 -6.83 -12.75 -25.04
CA SER A 108 -6.62 -13.59 -26.24
C SER A 108 -5.27 -14.30 -26.26
N LEU A 109 -4.25 -13.71 -25.63
CA LEU A 109 -2.91 -14.28 -25.49
C LEU A 109 -2.79 -15.27 -24.32
N GLY A 110 -3.88 -15.51 -23.58
CA GLY A 110 -3.91 -16.44 -22.46
C GLY A 110 -3.43 -15.86 -21.13
N PHE A 111 -3.27 -14.54 -21.01
CA PHE A 111 -2.84 -13.88 -19.77
C PHE A 111 -4.00 -13.51 -18.84
N GLY A 112 -5.25 -13.79 -19.21
CA GLY A 112 -6.44 -13.39 -18.44
C GLY A 112 -6.47 -13.89 -16.99
N ASN A 113 -5.84 -15.04 -16.72
CA ASN A 113 -5.82 -15.63 -15.39
C ASN A 113 -4.74 -15.05 -14.47
N LEU A 114 -3.86 -14.17 -14.98
CA LEU A 114 -2.84 -13.55 -14.14
C LEU A 114 -3.44 -12.57 -13.12
N PRO A 115 -2.81 -12.42 -11.94
CA PRO A 115 -3.18 -11.41 -10.95
C PRO A 115 -2.91 -9.98 -11.43
N ILE A 116 -3.56 -9.02 -10.78
CA ILE A 116 -3.49 -7.60 -11.10
C ILE A 116 -2.60 -6.85 -10.09
N CYS A 117 -1.66 -6.08 -10.63
CA CYS A 117 -0.86 -5.09 -9.91
C CYS A 117 -1.36 -3.68 -10.25
N MET A 118 -2.05 -3.05 -9.30
CA MET A 118 -2.53 -1.68 -9.45
C MET A 118 -1.42 -0.69 -9.18
N ALA A 119 -1.17 0.17 -10.15
CA ALA A 119 -0.12 1.16 -10.13
C ALA A 119 -0.80 2.55 -10.12
N LYS A 120 -0.99 3.08 -8.90
CA LYS A 120 -1.66 4.35 -8.61
C LYS A 120 -0.86 5.17 -7.59
N THR A 121 -1.28 6.39 -7.31
CA THR A 121 -0.71 7.17 -6.21
C THR A 121 -0.86 6.44 -4.87
N GLN A 122 0.20 6.47 -4.07
CA GLN A 122 0.23 5.92 -2.71
C GLN A 122 -0.38 6.87 -1.67
N TYR A 123 -0.56 8.14 -1.99
CA TYR A 123 -1.01 9.17 -1.05
C TYR A 123 -2.53 9.19 -0.82
N SER A 124 -3.29 8.55 -1.69
CA SER A 124 -4.75 8.48 -1.62
C SER A 124 -5.24 7.07 -1.90
N LEU A 125 -6.42 6.73 -1.39
CA LEU A 125 -7.17 5.56 -1.84
C LEU A 125 -7.69 5.73 -3.28
N THR A 126 -7.94 6.97 -3.70
CA THR A 126 -8.29 7.30 -5.09
C THR A 126 -7.07 7.32 -6.01
N ASP A 127 -7.26 7.68 -7.27
CA ASP A 127 -6.19 7.99 -8.23
C ASP A 127 -5.74 9.47 -8.18
N ASP A 128 -6.34 10.31 -7.32
CA ASP A 128 -5.96 11.70 -7.05
C ASP A 128 -5.20 11.82 -5.72
N PRO A 129 -3.91 12.21 -5.72
CA PRO A 129 -3.09 12.30 -4.50
C PRO A 129 -3.59 13.32 -3.47
N LYS A 130 -4.46 14.26 -3.86
CA LYS A 130 -4.96 15.32 -2.96
C LYS A 130 -6.15 14.88 -2.12
N LYS A 131 -6.80 13.76 -2.44
CA LYS A 131 -7.98 13.26 -1.71
C LYS A 131 -7.54 12.39 -0.52
N LEU A 132 -7.39 13.02 0.65
CA LEU A 132 -6.93 12.36 1.87
C LEU A 132 -8.07 11.70 2.66
N GLY A 133 -7.72 10.88 3.67
CA GLY A 133 -8.70 10.22 4.55
C GLY A 133 -9.44 9.07 3.88
N ARG A 134 -10.76 8.98 4.09
CA ARG A 134 -11.64 7.95 3.52
C ARG A 134 -12.61 8.56 2.49
N PRO A 135 -12.17 8.81 1.24
CA PRO A 135 -13.02 9.35 0.19
C PRO A 135 -14.14 8.37 -0.20
N THR A 136 -15.24 8.91 -0.72
CA THR A 136 -16.41 8.16 -1.26
C THR A 136 -16.88 8.84 -2.54
N GLY A 137 -17.74 8.17 -3.33
CA GLY A 137 -18.31 8.78 -4.54
C GLY A 137 -17.30 8.96 -5.68
N PHE A 138 -16.33 8.06 -5.80
CA PHE A 138 -15.24 8.17 -6.77
C PHE A 138 -15.05 6.89 -7.57
N LYS A 139 -14.54 7.03 -8.79
CA LYS A 139 -14.10 5.93 -9.65
C LYS A 139 -12.59 5.99 -9.87
N ILE A 140 -12.00 4.85 -10.18
CA ILE A 140 -10.61 4.75 -10.61
C ILE A 140 -10.55 4.79 -12.14
N THR A 141 -9.64 5.57 -12.72
CA THR A 141 -9.44 5.59 -14.17
C THR A 141 -8.26 4.71 -14.56
N ALA A 142 -8.46 3.65 -15.34
CA ALA A 142 -7.38 2.86 -15.92
C ALA A 142 -6.88 3.50 -17.23
N SER A 143 -5.66 4.02 -17.21
CA SER A 143 -5.03 4.76 -18.32
C SER A 143 -4.06 3.93 -19.15
N ASN A 144 -3.46 2.88 -18.57
CA ASN A 144 -2.58 1.96 -19.28
C ASN A 144 -2.63 0.57 -18.65
N VAL A 145 -2.36 -0.46 -19.46
CA VAL A 145 -2.24 -1.84 -18.99
C VAL A 145 -1.09 -2.53 -19.72
N THR A 146 -0.28 -3.28 -18.98
CA THR A 146 0.88 -4.01 -19.53
C THR A 146 1.05 -5.33 -18.80
N VAL A 147 1.57 -6.36 -19.46
CA VAL A 147 1.86 -7.65 -18.82
C VAL A 147 3.33 -7.76 -18.42
N SER A 148 3.59 -8.24 -17.21
CA SER A 148 4.90 -8.67 -16.74
C SER A 148 4.95 -10.19 -16.73
N ALA A 149 5.01 -10.80 -17.92
CA ALA A 149 4.81 -12.24 -18.09
C ALA A 149 5.79 -13.10 -17.28
N GLY A 150 7.07 -12.69 -17.20
CA GLY A 150 8.07 -13.41 -16.40
C GLY A 150 7.82 -13.34 -14.89
N ALA A 151 7.20 -12.26 -14.40
CA ALA A 151 6.84 -12.10 -13.00
C ALA A 151 5.43 -12.66 -12.68
N GLY A 152 4.62 -12.90 -13.70
CA GLY A 152 3.31 -13.53 -13.57
C GLY A 152 2.19 -12.58 -13.13
N PHE A 153 2.17 -11.32 -13.57
CA PHE A 153 1.06 -10.39 -13.29
C PHE A 153 0.83 -9.36 -14.39
N ILE A 154 -0.34 -8.72 -14.36
CA ILE A 154 -0.71 -7.61 -15.24
C ILE A 154 -0.65 -6.30 -14.43
N VAL A 155 0.05 -5.30 -14.94
CA VAL A 155 0.16 -3.97 -14.35
C VAL A 155 -0.91 -3.07 -14.94
N VAL A 156 -1.72 -2.44 -14.08
CA VAL A 156 -2.76 -1.48 -14.46
C VAL A 156 -2.41 -0.12 -13.88
N SER A 157 -2.13 0.85 -14.74
CA SER A 157 -1.78 2.21 -14.34
C SER A 157 -2.99 3.13 -14.36
N THR A 158 -3.12 3.98 -13.33
CA THR A 158 -4.23 4.95 -13.24
C THR A 158 -3.83 6.37 -13.65
N GLY A 159 -2.56 6.59 -13.95
CA GLY A 159 -1.99 7.88 -14.31
C GLY A 159 -0.51 7.73 -14.67
N ASP A 160 0.21 8.85 -14.70
CA ASP A 160 1.64 8.85 -14.96
C ASP A 160 2.40 8.34 -13.73
N ILE A 161 3.15 7.26 -13.92
CA ILE A 161 3.97 6.64 -12.89
C ILE A 161 5.42 6.92 -13.21
N MET A 162 6.10 7.56 -12.27
CA MET A 162 7.52 7.84 -12.38
C MET A 162 8.31 6.53 -12.28
N LYS A 163 8.77 6.03 -13.43
CA LYS A 163 9.65 4.84 -13.49
C LYS A 163 11.14 5.17 -13.36
N MET A 164 11.50 6.44 -13.59
CA MET A 164 12.87 6.93 -13.53
C MET A 164 12.88 8.26 -12.78
N PRO A 165 13.18 8.27 -11.47
CA PRO A 165 13.27 9.51 -10.71
C PRO A 165 14.46 10.35 -11.17
N GLY A 166 14.25 11.65 -11.28
CA GLY A 166 15.32 12.61 -11.56
C GLY A 166 16.10 13.00 -10.31
N LEU A 167 17.24 13.65 -10.50
CA LEU A 167 17.99 14.28 -9.41
C LEU A 167 17.30 15.58 -8.96
N PRO A 168 17.35 15.93 -7.66
CA PRO A 168 16.89 17.23 -7.19
C PRO A 168 17.84 18.34 -7.66
N LYS A 169 17.40 19.61 -7.52
CA LYS A 169 18.18 20.79 -7.91
C LYS A 169 19.59 20.81 -7.29
N VAL A 170 19.74 20.32 -6.07
CA VAL A 170 21.02 20.17 -5.37
C VAL A 170 21.12 18.70 -4.94
N PRO A 171 21.81 17.85 -5.73
CA PRO A 171 21.98 16.43 -5.43
C PRO A 171 22.82 16.22 -4.16
N SER A 172 22.47 15.22 -3.34
CA SER A 172 23.32 14.82 -2.20
C SER A 172 24.74 14.43 -2.62
N ALA A 173 24.92 13.98 -3.88
CA ALA A 173 26.21 13.66 -4.47
C ALA A 173 27.25 14.78 -4.37
N GLU A 174 26.84 16.06 -4.36
CA GLU A 174 27.77 17.19 -4.19
C GLU A 174 28.40 17.25 -2.79
N LYS A 175 27.78 16.60 -1.80
CA LYS A 175 28.23 16.54 -0.41
C LYS A 175 28.83 15.20 -0.02
N ILE A 176 28.74 14.19 -0.88
CA ILE A 176 29.32 12.87 -0.61
C ILE A 176 30.84 12.97 -0.76
N ASN A 177 31.57 12.55 0.27
CA ASN A 177 33.03 12.56 0.26
C ASN A 177 33.61 11.41 1.09
N VAL A 178 34.88 11.08 0.86
CA VAL A 178 35.66 10.09 1.61
C VAL A 178 36.91 10.78 2.16
N ASP A 179 37.11 10.74 3.47
CA ASP A 179 38.31 11.32 4.08
C ASP A 179 39.54 10.40 3.96
N GLU A 180 40.69 10.87 4.44
CA GLU A 180 41.96 10.12 4.42
C GLU A 180 41.95 8.80 5.21
N ASN A 181 40.98 8.63 6.12
CA ASN A 181 40.78 7.42 6.91
C ASN A 181 39.75 6.46 6.29
N GLY A 182 39.20 6.81 5.12
CA GLY A 182 38.16 6.02 4.47
C GLY A 182 36.76 6.25 5.05
N VAL A 183 36.54 7.31 5.85
CA VAL A 183 35.23 7.64 6.41
C VAL A 183 34.39 8.36 5.35
N ILE A 184 33.19 7.85 5.10
CA ILE A 184 32.23 8.41 4.15
C ILE A 184 31.33 9.43 4.87
N SER A 185 31.19 10.62 4.30
CA SER A 185 30.28 11.68 4.78
C SER A 185 29.22 12.02 3.73
N GLY A 186 28.07 12.56 4.16
CA GLY A 186 27.00 13.05 3.27
C GLY A 186 26.09 11.97 2.66
N LEU A 187 26.16 10.73 3.15
CA LEU A 187 25.39 9.59 2.63
C LEU A 187 24.02 9.38 3.33
N PHE A 188 23.89 9.82 4.58
CA PHE A 188 22.70 9.75 5.42
C PHE A 188 22.58 11.00 6.29
#